data_AF-A0A928SR10-F1
#
_entry.id   AF-A0A928SR10-F1
#
_cell.length_a   1.000
_cell.length_b   1.000
_cell.length_c   1.000
_cell.angle_alpha   90.00
_cell.angle_beta   90.00
_cell.angle_gamma   90.00
#
_symmetry.space_group_name_H-M   'P 1'
#
loop_
_entity.id
_entity.type
_entity.pdbx_description
1 polymer ?
#
loop_
_entity_poly.entity_id
_entity_poly.type
_entity_poly.pdbx_seq_one_letter_code
_entity_poly.pdbx_strand_id
1 'polypeptide(L)'
;MARRLALLLMLVLASVACAVGCSKGPSPTEGAAGVPVDPVLLAFLSRARSAHHIADQHEEAGRLEQAVDPLQRLVDGPLPGGNAQAAPAEVREVMADTLARMADLKSQLGRHDAALGDVERGLELAKEITYFRGHLFEVRGLVEERLAKSLEAKGDASGAEEAKKRALDAAEKSMAIQAEVIEKATASAEAGK
;
A
#
# COMPACT_ATOMS: atom_id res chain seq x y z
N MET A 1 -16.16 -26.97 -48.34
CA MET A 1 -17.37 -27.77 -48.08
C MET A 1 -17.89 -27.34 -46.72
N ALA A 2 -18.81 -26.37 -46.66
CA ALA A 2 -20.26 -26.60 -46.61
C ALA A 2 -20.64 -27.24 -45.24
N ARG A 3 -21.33 -26.55 -44.32
CA ARG A 3 -22.75 -26.14 -44.40
C ARG A 3 -23.05 -25.15 -43.25
N ARG A 4 -23.59 -23.95 -43.51
CA ARG A 4 -25.02 -23.53 -43.55
C ARG A 4 -25.66 -23.43 -42.14
N LEU A 5 -26.02 -22.26 -41.60
CA LEU A 5 -27.00 -21.21 -42.03
C LEU A 5 -28.46 -21.55 -41.63
N ALA A 6 -29.04 -20.79 -40.67
CA ALA A 6 -30.48 -20.45 -40.49
C ALA A 6 -30.64 -19.81 -39.07
N LEU A 7 -30.92 -18.53 -38.81
CA LEU A 7 -31.82 -17.50 -39.38
C LEU A 7 -33.30 -17.72 -39.00
N LEU A 8 -33.87 -16.76 -38.23
CA LEU A 8 -35.29 -16.34 -38.08
C LEU A 8 -35.43 -15.67 -36.69
N LEU A 9 -35.37 -14.35 -36.50
CA LEU A 9 -36.23 -13.26 -37.00
C LEU A 9 -37.73 -13.50 -36.71
N MET A 10 -38.22 -12.94 -35.60
CA MET A 10 -39.60 -12.48 -35.49
C MET A 10 -39.61 -11.03 -35.01
N LEU A 11 -39.82 -10.16 -35.99
CA LEU A 11 -40.40 -8.82 -35.86
C LEU A 11 -41.89 -8.96 -35.46
N VAL A 12 -42.46 -7.99 -34.72
CA VAL A 12 -43.70 -7.26 -35.08
C VAL A 12 -44.32 -6.51 -33.87
N LEU A 13 -44.44 -5.19 -34.04
CA LEU A 13 -45.49 -4.23 -33.59
C LEU A 13 -45.70 -4.02 -32.06
N ALA A 14 -46.19 -2.88 -31.57
CA ALA A 14 -46.31 -1.50 -32.01
C ALA A 14 -46.91 -0.72 -30.81
N SER A 15 -46.37 0.47 -30.55
CA SER A 15 -47.02 1.69 -30.05
C SER A 15 -48.33 1.60 -29.25
N VAL A 16 -48.33 2.10 -28.00
CA VAL A 16 -49.31 3.08 -27.48
C VAL A 16 -48.65 3.94 -26.39
N ALA A 17 -48.98 5.23 -26.43
CA ALA A 17 -48.43 6.36 -25.70
C ALA A 17 -49.06 6.62 -24.31
N CYS A 18 -48.44 7.56 -23.59
CA CYS A 18 -48.98 8.46 -22.56
C CYS A 18 -49.40 7.89 -21.19
N ALA A 19 -48.54 8.11 -20.19
CA ALA A 19 -48.98 8.75 -18.95
C ALA A 19 -47.84 9.59 -18.35
N VAL A 20 -48.04 10.90 -18.40
CA VAL A 20 -47.32 11.91 -17.62
C VAL A 20 -47.56 11.60 -16.14
N GLY A 21 -46.49 11.24 -15.43
CA GLY A 21 -46.46 11.11 -13.98
C GLY A 21 -45.40 12.03 -13.41
N CYS A 22 -45.68 13.33 -13.35
CA CYS A 22 -44.94 14.27 -12.50
C CYS A 22 -45.29 13.97 -11.03
N SER A 23 -44.75 12.90 -10.47
CA SER A 23 -44.66 12.77 -9.02
C SER A 23 -43.55 13.71 -8.56
N LYS A 24 -43.95 14.87 -8.05
CA LYS A 24 -43.13 15.79 -7.28
C LYS A 24 -42.63 15.02 -6.06
N GLY A 25 -41.52 14.31 -6.23
CA GLY A 25 -40.83 13.63 -5.15
C GLY A 25 -40.43 14.67 -4.10
N PRO A 26 -40.46 14.33 -2.80
CA PRO A 26 -39.98 15.23 -1.78
C PRO A 26 -38.57 15.69 -2.16
N SER A 27 -38.37 17.01 -2.15
CA SER A 27 -37.06 17.63 -2.30
C SER A 27 -36.05 16.85 -1.44
N PRO A 28 -34.86 16.50 -1.96
CA PRO A 28 -33.85 15.89 -1.12
C PRO A 28 -33.61 16.86 0.03
N THR A 29 -33.90 16.38 1.23
CA THR A 29 -33.57 17.05 2.48
C THR A 29 -32.10 17.43 2.43
N GLU A 30 -31.84 18.73 2.28
CA GLU A 30 -30.58 19.37 2.66
C GLU A 30 -30.31 18.97 4.11
N GLY A 31 -29.40 18.03 4.33
CA GLY A 31 -29.26 17.46 5.67
C GLY A 31 -28.18 16.40 5.85
N ALA A 32 -27.13 16.45 5.03
CA ALA A 32 -25.78 15.98 5.34
C ALA A 32 -24.93 16.32 4.12
N ALA A 33 -24.46 17.56 4.02
CA ALA A 33 -23.35 17.86 3.12
C ALA A 33 -22.16 17.04 3.64
N GLY A 34 -21.98 15.84 3.09
CA GLY A 34 -20.84 15.00 3.41
C GLY A 34 -19.56 15.80 3.17
N VAL A 35 -18.56 15.61 4.03
CA VAL A 35 -17.25 16.25 3.87
C VAL A 35 -16.78 16.01 2.43
N PRO A 36 -16.49 17.06 1.64
CA PRO A 36 -16.02 16.89 0.27
C PRO A 36 -14.76 16.01 0.28
N VAL A 37 -14.83 14.86 -0.40
CA VAL A 37 -13.68 13.96 -0.49
C VAL A 37 -12.75 14.47 -1.58
N ASP A 38 -11.48 14.68 -1.25
CA ASP A 38 -10.47 15.14 -2.21
C ASP A 38 -10.27 14.08 -3.32
N PRO A 39 -10.66 14.38 -4.58
CA PRO A 39 -10.57 13.42 -5.67
C PRO A 39 -9.12 13.07 -6.03
N VAL A 40 -8.15 13.96 -5.79
CA VAL A 40 -6.73 13.71 -6.07
C VAL A 40 -6.17 12.72 -5.06
N LEU A 41 -6.49 12.92 -3.79
CA LEU A 41 -6.13 11.97 -2.73
C LEU A 41 -6.73 10.59 -3.00
N LEU A 42 -8.03 10.51 -3.32
CA LEU A 42 -8.69 9.23 -3.65
C LEU A 42 -8.03 8.52 -4.84
N ALA A 43 -7.71 9.26 -5.90
CA ALA A 43 -7.05 8.70 -7.07
C ALA A 43 -5.66 8.14 -6.71
N PHE A 44 -4.89 8.84 -5.88
CA PHE A 44 -3.61 8.35 -5.38
C PHE A 44 -3.77 7.07 -4.56
N LEU A 45 -4.69 7.03 -3.59
CA LEU A 45 -4.93 5.86 -2.74
C LEU A 45 -5.38 4.65 -3.57
N SER A 46 -6.24 4.87 -4.57
CA SER A 46 -6.67 3.81 -5.49
C SER A 46 -5.53 3.29 -6.37
N ARG A 47 -4.64 4.18 -6.82
CA ARG A 47 -3.43 3.79 -7.57
C ARG A 47 -2.49 2.97 -6.68
N ALA A 48 -2.31 3.38 -5.43
CA ALA A 48 -1.45 2.68 -4.48
C ALA A 48 -1.94 1.25 -4.23
N ARG A 49 -3.23 1.07 -3.94
CA ARG A 49 -3.84 -0.25 -3.77
C ARG A 49 -3.63 -1.15 -5.01
N SER A 50 -3.79 -0.57 -6.20
CA SER A 50 -3.59 -1.32 -7.46
C SER A 50 -2.12 -1.74 -7.63
N ALA A 51 -1.17 -0.87 -7.28
CA ALA A 51 0.25 -1.17 -7.36
C ALA A 51 0.65 -2.32 -6.42
N HIS A 52 0.19 -2.29 -5.16
CA HIS A 52 0.40 -3.38 -4.20
C HIS A 52 -0.22 -4.68 -4.67
N HIS A 53 -1.47 -4.66 -5.14
CA HIS A 53 -2.12 -5.86 -5.67
C HIS A 53 -1.35 -6.51 -6.84
N ILE A 54 -0.82 -5.69 -7.77
CA ILE A 54 0.00 -6.19 -8.87
C ILE A 54 1.33 -6.76 -8.36
N ALA A 55 1.94 -6.11 -7.36
CA ALA A 55 3.16 -6.61 -6.73
C ALA A 55 2.94 -8.00 -6.11
N ASP A 56 1.84 -8.17 -5.36
CA ASP A 56 1.47 -9.44 -4.73
C ASP A 56 1.27 -10.54 -5.77
N GLN A 57 0.55 -10.26 -6.87
CA GLN A 57 0.37 -11.22 -7.97
C GLN A 57 1.71 -11.63 -8.65
N HIS A 58 2.69 -10.73 -8.69
CA HIS A 58 4.01 -11.05 -9.20
C HIS A 58 4.81 -11.87 -8.18
N GLU A 59 4.78 -11.52 -6.90
CA GLU A 59 5.46 -12.26 -5.84
C GLU A 59 4.92 -13.69 -5.72
N GLU A 60 3.59 -13.88 -5.68
CA GLU A 60 2.94 -15.20 -5.64
C GLU A 60 3.34 -16.08 -6.83
N ALA A 61 3.65 -15.46 -7.97
CA ALA A 61 4.12 -16.14 -9.18
C ALA A 61 5.65 -16.35 -9.21
N GLY A 62 6.38 -16.04 -8.13
CA GLY A 62 7.85 -16.13 -8.05
C GLY A 62 8.59 -15.10 -8.89
N ARG A 63 7.90 -14.04 -9.33
CA ARG A 63 8.39 -12.98 -10.23
C ARG A 63 8.81 -11.75 -9.45
N LEU A 64 9.77 -11.93 -8.54
CA LEU A 64 10.17 -10.92 -7.57
C LEU A 64 10.67 -9.62 -8.22
N GLU A 65 11.44 -9.70 -9.30
CA GLU A 65 11.88 -8.51 -10.06
C GLU A 65 10.67 -7.71 -10.56
N GLN A 66 9.67 -8.38 -11.14
CA GLN A 66 8.49 -7.73 -11.67
C GLN A 66 7.56 -7.21 -10.56
N ALA A 67 7.63 -7.78 -9.36
CA ALA A 67 6.86 -7.32 -8.20
C ALA A 67 7.30 -5.92 -7.72
N VAL A 68 8.57 -5.55 -7.91
CA VAL A 68 9.09 -4.25 -7.50
C VAL A 68 8.61 -3.12 -8.42
N ASP A 69 8.46 -3.38 -9.72
CA ASP A 69 8.13 -2.37 -10.73
C ASP A 69 6.86 -1.54 -10.49
N PRO A 70 5.69 -2.10 -10.13
CA PRO A 70 4.49 -1.29 -9.84
C PRO A 70 4.68 -0.39 -8.63
N LEU A 71 5.37 -0.85 -7.58
CA LEU A 71 5.65 -0.08 -6.37
C LEU A 71 6.63 1.06 -6.65
N GLN A 72 7.70 0.78 -7.40
CA GLN A 72 8.66 1.80 -7.83
C GLN A 72 7.97 2.90 -8.65
N ARG A 73 7.08 2.54 -9.58
CA ARG A 73 6.27 3.50 -10.34
C ARG A 73 5.32 4.32 -9.48
N LEU A 74 4.81 3.77 -8.38
CA LEU A 74 4.02 4.51 -7.41
C LEU A 74 4.89 5.56 -6.70
N VAL A 75 6.09 5.16 -6.27
CA VAL A 75 7.04 6.01 -5.55
C VAL A 75 7.56 7.16 -6.40
N ASP A 76 7.88 6.89 -7.67
CA ASP A 76 8.43 7.87 -8.61
C ASP A 76 7.33 8.67 -9.33
N GLY A 77 6.07 8.33 -9.09
CA GLY A 77 4.91 8.92 -9.75
C GLY A 77 4.43 10.23 -9.12
N PRO A 78 3.39 10.87 -9.71
CA PRO A 78 2.83 12.09 -9.16
C PRO A 78 2.22 11.87 -7.77
N LEU A 79 2.43 12.84 -6.87
CA LEU A 79 1.94 12.83 -5.49
C LEU A 79 0.97 13.99 -5.25
N PRO A 80 -0.11 13.78 -4.47
CA PRO A 80 -0.87 14.88 -3.90
C PRO A 80 0.07 15.80 -3.09
N GLY A 81 0.05 17.11 -3.35
CA GLY A 81 0.97 18.08 -2.73
C GLY A 81 2.34 18.22 -3.43
N GLY A 82 2.58 17.51 -4.55
CA GLY A 82 3.72 17.71 -5.45
C GLY A 82 5.04 17.06 -5.00
N ASN A 83 5.26 16.85 -3.70
CA ASN A 83 6.39 16.08 -3.17
C ASN A 83 6.00 15.33 -1.88
N ALA A 84 6.78 14.31 -1.53
CA ALA A 84 6.44 13.41 -0.43
C ALA A 84 6.43 14.09 0.94
N GLN A 85 7.32 15.06 1.19
CA GLN A 85 7.41 15.75 2.48
C GLN A 85 6.24 16.71 2.72
N ALA A 86 5.74 17.35 1.66
CA ALA A 86 4.59 18.26 1.71
C ALA A 86 3.24 17.56 1.49
N ALA A 87 3.24 16.27 1.13
CA ALA A 87 2.03 15.50 0.90
C ALA A 87 1.19 15.34 2.19
N PRO A 88 -0.13 15.11 2.10
CA PRO A 88 -0.97 14.76 3.25
C PRO A 88 -0.44 13.57 4.06
N ALA A 89 -0.84 13.45 5.32
CA ALA A 89 -0.35 12.39 6.22
C ALA A 89 -0.60 10.99 5.66
N GLU A 90 -1.80 10.76 5.15
CA GLU A 90 -2.24 9.50 4.55
C GLU A 90 -1.39 9.13 3.32
N VAL A 91 -0.93 10.12 2.55
CA VAL A 91 -0.03 9.88 1.42
C VAL A 91 1.34 9.46 1.92
N ARG A 92 1.88 10.15 2.94
CA ARG A 92 3.19 9.80 3.52
C ARG A 92 3.18 8.41 4.13
N GLU A 93 2.10 8.02 4.79
CA GLU A 93 1.89 6.69 5.35
C GLU A 93 1.85 5.59 4.28
N VAL A 94 1.07 5.79 3.21
CA VAL A 94 1.04 4.86 2.08
C VAL A 94 2.40 4.75 1.38
N MET A 95 3.14 5.86 1.28
CA MET A 95 4.48 5.86 0.71
C MET A 95 5.47 5.12 1.62
N ALA A 96 5.38 5.30 2.94
CA ALA A 96 6.18 4.56 3.91
C ALA A 96 5.92 3.04 3.83
N ASP A 97 4.66 2.64 3.74
CA ASP A 97 4.25 1.24 3.54
C ASP A 97 4.77 0.66 2.21
N THR A 98 4.65 1.44 1.13
CA THR A 98 5.17 1.04 -0.20
C THR A 98 6.68 0.83 -0.17
N LEU A 99 7.42 1.70 0.52
CA LEU A 99 8.87 1.57 0.67
C LEU A 99 9.25 0.36 1.54
N ALA A 100 8.48 0.07 2.60
CA ALA A 100 8.65 -1.15 3.38
C ALA A 100 8.44 -2.40 2.51
N ARG A 101 7.39 -2.42 1.70
CA ARG A 101 7.11 -3.53 0.78
C ARG A 101 8.20 -3.70 -0.28
N MET A 102 8.70 -2.61 -0.85
CA MET A 102 9.84 -2.65 -1.78
C MET A 102 11.12 -3.17 -1.12
N ALA A 103 11.39 -2.77 0.12
CA ALA A 103 12.55 -3.25 0.86
C ALA A 103 12.47 -4.76 1.11
N ASP A 104 11.31 -5.27 1.51
CA ASP A 104 11.09 -6.70 1.67
C ASP A 104 11.40 -7.47 0.37
N LEU A 105 10.76 -7.10 -0.74
CA LEU A 105 10.98 -7.73 -2.05
C LEU A 105 12.46 -7.64 -2.51
N LYS A 106 13.09 -6.48 -2.38
CA LYS A 106 14.51 -6.28 -2.75
C LYS A 106 15.44 -7.13 -1.90
N SER A 107 15.14 -7.33 -0.62
CA SER A 107 15.96 -8.18 0.24
C SER A 107 15.79 -9.67 -0.06
N GLN A 108 14.61 -10.12 -0.50
CA GLN A 108 14.41 -11.48 -1.03
C GLN A 108 15.25 -11.72 -2.30
N LEU A 109 15.46 -10.69 -3.11
CA LEU A 109 16.38 -10.69 -4.26
C LEU A 109 17.87 -10.58 -3.90
N GLY A 110 18.23 -10.59 -2.61
CA GLY A 110 19.61 -10.40 -2.15
C GLY A 110 20.14 -8.96 -2.28
N ARG A 111 19.28 -7.99 -2.62
CA ARG A 111 19.64 -6.57 -2.80
C ARG A 111 19.53 -5.82 -1.46
N HIS A 112 20.27 -6.28 -0.46
CA HIS A 112 20.13 -5.84 0.94
C HIS A 112 20.40 -4.34 1.12
N ASP A 113 21.44 -3.79 0.50
CA ASP A 113 21.75 -2.36 0.61
C ASP A 113 20.63 -1.48 0.04
N ALA A 114 20.08 -1.87 -1.12
CA ALA A 114 18.96 -1.16 -1.73
C ALA A 114 17.68 -1.26 -0.88
N ALA A 115 17.45 -2.42 -0.25
CA ALA A 115 16.33 -2.61 0.67
C ALA A 115 16.47 -1.73 1.93
N LEU A 116 17.66 -1.69 2.55
CA LEU A 116 17.93 -0.80 3.68
C LEU A 116 17.77 0.67 3.30
N GLY A 117 18.18 1.05 2.08
CA GLY A 117 17.94 2.39 1.55
C GLY A 117 16.45 2.76 1.47
N ASP A 118 15.58 1.84 1.03
CA ASP A 118 14.14 2.08 1.00
C ASP A 118 13.53 2.16 2.41
N VAL A 119 14.00 1.35 3.36
CA VAL A 119 13.60 1.46 4.77
C VAL A 119 13.91 2.85 5.32
N GLU A 120 15.13 3.36 5.12
CA GLU A 120 15.51 4.68 5.62
C GLU A 120 14.67 5.80 4.98
N ARG A 121 14.43 5.74 3.67
CA ARG A 121 13.50 6.67 3.00
C ARG A 121 12.09 6.61 3.59
N GLY A 122 11.61 5.42 3.96
CA GLY A 122 10.32 5.26 4.63
C GLY A 122 10.31 5.91 6.02
N LEU A 123 11.39 5.73 6.79
CA LEU A 123 11.54 6.30 8.14
C LEU A 123 11.64 7.84 8.13
N GLU A 124 12.13 8.42 7.04
CA GLU A 124 12.12 9.88 6.81
C GLU A 124 10.70 10.44 6.61
N LEU A 125 9.78 9.63 6.06
CA LEU A 125 8.37 9.98 5.87
C LEU A 125 7.54 9.75 7.14
N ALA A 126 7.77 8.62 7.81
CA ALA A 126 7.06 8.20 9.02
C ALA A 126 7.79 8.68 10.29
N LYS A 127 7.79 10.00 10.51
CA LYS A 127 8.48 10.62 11.66
C LYS A 127 7.77 10.39 13.00
N GLU A 128 6.44 10.38 12.96
CA GLU A 128 5.60 10.19 14.14
C GLU A 128 5.54 8.71 14.55
N ILE A 129 5.23 8.48 15.83
CA ILE A 129 4.93 7.14 16.36
C ILE A 129 3.61 6.67 15.76
N THR A 130 3.73 5.83 14.75
CA THR A 130 2.63 5.30 13.94
C THR A 130 2.87 3.82 13.67
N TYR A 131 1.80 3.11 13.31
CA TYR A 131 1.89 1.73 12.83
C TYR A 131 2.94 1.56 11.72
N PHE A 132 2.96 2.49 10.75
CA PHE A 132 3.88 2.46 9.61
C PHE A 132 5.34 2.59 10.00
N ARG A 133 5.65 3.43 11.00
CA ARG A 133 7.01 3.54 11.54
C ARG A 133 7.46 2.24 12.20
N GLY A 134 6.56 1.58 12.95
CA GLY A 134 6.83 0.27 13.53
C GLY A 134 7.08 -0.79 12.46
N HIS A 135 6.21 -0.84 11.44
CA HIS A 135 6.35 -1.77 10.32
C HIS A 135 7.67 -1.61 9.55
N LEU A 136 8.16 -0.37 9.35
CA LEU A 136 9.48 -0.14 8.76
C LEU A 136 10.64 -0.73 9.58
N PHE A 137 10.56 -0.69 10.92
CA PHE A 137 11.56 -1.34 11.77
C PHE A 137 11.44 -2.86 11.76
N GLU A 138 10.23 -3.40 11.66
CA GLU A 138 10.02 -4.84 11.44
C GLU A 138 10.68 -5.29 10.14
N VAL A 139 10.38 -4.61 9.02
CA VAL A 139 10.98 -4.92 7.72
C VAL A 139 12.50 -4.74 7.75
N ARG A 140 13.03 -3.71 8.41
CA ARG A 140 14.47 -3.57 8.64
C ARG A 140 15.06 -4.83 9.26
N GLY A 141 14.40 -5.38 10.29
CA GLY A 141 14.79 -6.63 10.93
C GLY A 141 14.89 -7.77 9.92
N LEU A 142 13.85 -7.97 9.11
CA LEU A 142 13.81 -9.01 8.07
C LEU A 142 14.92 -8.84 7.02
N VAL A 143 15.21 -7.61 6.60
CA VAL A 143 16.29 -7.32 5.66
C VAL A 143 17.65 -7.70 6.24
N GLU A 144 17.90 -7.33 7.50
CA GLU A 144 19.14 -7.65 8.23
C GLU A 144 19.29 -9.15 8.48
N GLU A 145 18.22 -9.88 8.78
CA GLU A 145 18.25 -11.35 8.89
C GLU A 145 18.65 -12.02 7.58
N ARG A 146 18.09 -11.56 6.45
CA ARG A 146 18.45 -12.08 5.12
C ARG A 146 19.89 -11.73 4.77
N LEU A 147 20.35 -10.52 5.13
CA LEU A 147 21.75 -10.11 4.98
C LEU A 147 22.68 -11.00 5.79
N ALA A 148 22.35 -11.27 7.06
CA ALA A 148 23.13 -12.15 7.92
C ALA A 148 23.32 -13.53 7.28
N LYS A 149 22.24 -14.16 6.81
CA LYS A 149 22.28 -15.44 6.09
C LYS A 149 23.18 -15.40 4.84
N SER A 150 23.10 -14.31 4.07
CA SER A 150 23.97 -14.10 2.90
C SER A 150 25.45 -13.96 3.29
N LEU A 151 25.76 -13.29 4.41
CA LEU A 151 27.13 -13.14 4.93
C LEU A 151 27.69 -14.47 5.44
N GLU A 152 26.89 -15.25 6.17
CA GLU A 152 27.27 -16.60 6.61
C GLU A 152 27.60 -17.51 5.42
N ALA A 153 26.76 -17.49 4.38
CA ALA A 153 26.98 -18.26 3.16
C ALA A 153 28.28 -17.86 2.43
N LYS A 154 28.76 -16.64 2.62
CA LYS A 154 30.03 -16.12 2.09
C LYS A 154 31.22 -16.34 3.03
N GLY A 155 30.99 -16.93 4.21
CA GLY A 155 32.02 -17.16 5.22
C GLY A 155 32.35 -15.94 6.10
N ASP A 156 31.58 -14.86 6.01
CA ASP A 156 31.75 -13.68 6.87
C ASP A 156 30.93 -13.83 8.16
N ALA A 157 31.46 -14.60 9.10
CA ALA A 157 30.82 -14.84 10.38
C ALA A 157 30.68 -13.55 11.23
N SER A 158 31.66 -12.65 11.17
CA SER A 158 31.62 -11.41 11.96
C SER A 158 30.51 -10.48 11.45
N GLY A 159 30.46 -10.26 10.13
CA GLY A 159 29.41 -9.43 9.53
C GLY A 159 28.02 -10.04 9.73
N ALA A 160 27.90 -11.36 9.70
CA ALA A 160 26.64 -12.05 9.99
C ALA A 160 26.14 -11.81 11.41
N GLU A 161 27.01 -11.92 12.42
CA GLU A 161 26.64 -11.65 13.82
C GLU A 161 26.25 -10.19 14.04
N GLU A 162 26.95 -9.24 13.40
CA GLU A 162 26.56 -7.82 13.44
C GLU A 162 25.18 -7.58 12.80
N ALA A 163 24.90 -8.22 11.67
CA ALA A 163 23.60 -8.13 11.02
C ALA A 163 22.49 -8.75 11.88
N LYS A 164 22.72 -9.91 12.52
CA LYS A 164 21.78 -10.49 13.49
C LYS A 164 21.48 -9.55 14.65
N LYS A 165 22.49 -8.88 15.18
CA LYS A 165 22.30 -7.89 16.24
C LYS A 165 21.41 -6.74 15.76
N ARG A 166 21.69 -6.17 14.58
CA ARG A 166 20.85 -5.11 14.00
C ARG A 166 19.42 -5.58 13.74
N ALA A 167 19.22 -6.84 13.38
CA ALA A 167 17.89 -7.41 13.21
C ALA A 167 17.10 -7.44 14.53
N LEU A 168 17.72 -7.91 15.61
CA LEU A 168 17.12 -7.93 16.95
C LEU A 168 16.81 -6.51 17.45
N ASP A 169 17.77 -5.59 17.34
CA ASP A 169 17.58 -4.19 17.73
C ASP A 169 16.39 -3.56 16.97
N ALA A 170 16.21 -3.89 15.69
CA ALA A 170 15.11 -3.41 14.87
C ALA A 170 13.76 -4.04 15.27
N ALA A 171 13.74 -5.35 15.58
CA ALA A 171 12.54 -6.04 16.06
C ALA A 171 12.07 -5.49 17.42
N GLU A 172 12.98 -5.30 18.37
CA GLU A 172 12.69 -4.68 19.68
C GLU A 172 12.11 -3.28 19.52
N LYS A 173 12.70 -2.47 18.61
CA LYS A 173 12.23 -1.13 18.32
C LYS A 173 10.84 -1.13 17.67
N SER A 174 10.56 -2.06 16.76
CA SER A 174 9.23 -2.25 16.19
C SER A 174 8.21 -2.56 17.29
N MET A 175 8.51 -3.53 18.17
CA MET A 175 7.63 -3.89 19.28
C MET A 175 7.34 -2.70 20.21
N ALA A 176 8.37 -1.92 20.57
CA ALA A 176 8.21 -0.75 21.42
C ALA A 176 7.30 0.31 20.77
N ILE A 177 7.50 0.58 19.47
CA ILE A 177 6.67 1.54 18.72
C ILE A 177 5.22 1.06 18.66
N GLN A 178 4.98 -0.23 18.36
CA GLN A 178 3.62 -0.75 18.26
C GLN A 178 2.91 -0.75 19.62
N ALA A 179 3.63 -1.03 20.72
CA ALA A 179 3.09 -0.89 22.07
C ALA A 179 2.61 0.55 22.34
N GLU A 180 3.43 1.55 22.01
CA GLU A 180 3.07 2.96 22.19
C GLU A 180 1.88 3.38 21.30
N VAL A 181 1.79 2.86 20.06
CA VAL A 181 0.63 3.07 19.19
C VAL A 181 -0.65 2.53 19.82
N ILE A 182 -0.60 1.31 20.39
CA ILE A 182 -1.74 0.69 21.07
C ILE A 182 -2.16 1.53 22.28
N GLU A 183 -1.22 1.91 23.14
CA GLU A 183 -1.49 2.73 24.33
C GLU A 183 -2.15 4.07 23.99
N LYS A 184 -1.67 4.76 22.94
CA LYS A 184 -2.26 6.04 22.50
C LYS A 184 -3.66 5.87 21.95
N ALA A 185 -3.89 4.81 21.17
CA ALA A 185 -5.18 4.53 20.56
C ALA A 185 -6.23 4.17 21.62
N THR A 186 -5.88 3.37 22.63
CA THR A 186 -6.79 2.98 23.71
C THR A 186 -7.10 4.15 24.64
N ALA A 187 -6.10 4.94 25.06
CA ALA A 187 -6.32 6.12 25.89
C ALA A 187 -7.24 7.15 25.22
N SER A 188 -7.06 7.38 23.91
CA SER A 188 -7.93 8.29 23.13
C SER A 188 -9.38 7.77 23.05
N ALA A 189 -9.57 6.47 22.91
CA ALA A 189 -10.89 5.84 22.87
C ALA A 189 -11.61 5.87 24.23
N GLU A 190 -10.87 5.88 25.34
CA GLU A 190 -11.43 6.03 26.69
C GLU A 190 -11.81 7.48 27.01
N ALA A 191 -10.99 8.45 26.60
CA ALA A 191 -11.26 9.87 26.82
C ALA A 191 -12.42 10.44 25.97
N GLY A 192 -12.78 9.76 24.88
CA GLY A 192 -13.92 10.13 24.02
C GLY A 192 -15.27 9.54 24.43
N LYS A 193 -15.34 8.80 25.55
CA LYS A 193 -16.58 8.27 26.14
C LYS A 193 -17.05 9.17 27.29
#